data_AF-A0A354HWH0-F1
#
_entry.id   AF-A0A354HWH0-F1
#
_cell.length_a   1.000
_cell.length_b   1.000
_cell.length_c   1.000
_cell.angle_alpha   90.00
_cell.angle_beta   90.00
_cell.angle_gamma   90.00
#
_symmetry.space_group_name_H-M   'P 1'
#
loop_
_entity.id
_entity.type
_entity.pdbx_description
1 polymer ?
#
loop_
_entity_poly.entity_id
_entity_poly.type
_entity_poly.pdbx_seq_one_letter_code
_entity_poly.pdbx_strand_id
1 'polypeptide(L)' 'INYYPPRNDNKEGWDNIDIFGWMGYPMQIKINFLCRDSILAAPLCLDLCLLIDLAARNGRYGTQRFLSFFLKSP' A
#
# COMPACT_ATOMS: atom_id res chain seq x y z
N ILE A 1 -12.47 8.49 0.49
CA ILE A 1 -11.80 8.62 1.82
C ILE A 1 -12.59 9.66 2.58
N ASN A 2 -13.16 9.30 3.74
CA ASN A 2 -13.96 10.21 4.56
C ASN A 2 -13.32 10.34 5.94
N TYR A 3 -13.33 11.56 6.50
CA TYR A 3 -12.77 11.80 7.82
C TYR A 3 -13.72 11.28 8.91
N TYR A 4 -13.18 10.49 9.84
CA TYR A 4 -13.91 9.97 10.98
C TYR A 4 -13.13 10.26 12.27
N PRO A 5 -13.46 11.36 12.99
CA PRO A 5 -12.68 11.87 14.11
C PRO A 5 -12.31 10.84 15.18
N PRO A 6 -13.21 9.92 15.60
CA PRO A 6 -12.90 8.97 16.66
C PRO A 6 -11.74 8.01 16.36
N ARG A 7 -11.39 7.81 15.08
CA ARG A 7 -10.41 6.80 14.68
C ARG A 7 -8.98 7.32 14.57
N ASN A 8 -8.79 8.62 14.42
CA ASN A 8 -7.47 9.24 14.26
C ASN A 8 -6.61 8.48 13.21
N ASP A 9 -5.42 7.96 13.58
CA ASP A 9 -4.53 7.18 12.69
C ASP A 9 -5.02 5.75 12.37
N ASN A 10 -6.02 5.24 13.09
CA ASN A 10 -6.60 3.93 12.79
C ASN A 10 -7.44 4.06 11.52
N LYS A 11 -6.92 3.57 10.39
CA LYS A 11 -7.65 3.54 9.14
C LYS A 11 -8.50 2.30 9.03
N GLU A 12 -9.63 2.47 8.36
CA GLU A 12 -10.49 1.38 7.92
C GLU A 12 -10.72 1.51 6.42
N GLY A 13 -10.48 0.42 5.70
CA GLY A 13 -10.79 0.27 4.27
C GLY A 13 -11.82 -0.83 4.08
N TRP A 14 -12.87 -0.56 3.33
CA TRP A 14 -13.87 -1.55 2.95
C TRP A 14 -13.85 -1.73 1.44
N ASP A 15 -13.59 -2.95 0.99
CA ASP A 15 -13.67 -3.32 -0.41
C ASP A 15 -14.75 -4.39 -0.61
N ASN A 16 -15.58 -4.20 -1.63
CA ASN A 16 -16.51 -5.20 -2.12
C ASN A 16 -16.07 -5.60 -3.53
N ILE A 17 -15.63 -6.84 -3.68
CA ILE A 17 -15.15 -7.40 -4.94
C ILE A 17 -16.22 -8.34 -5.45
N ASP A 18 -16.92 -7.92 -6.50
CA ASP A 18 -17.90 -8.77 -7.18
C ASP A 18 -17.17 -9.69 -8.17
N ILE A 19 -17.41 -10.99 -8.07
CA ILE A 19 -16.81 -12.02 -8.93
C ILE A 19 -17.91 -12.94 -9.48
N PHE A 20 -17.60 -13.71 -10.51
CA PHE A 20 -18.50 -14.75 -11.03
C PHE A 20 -17.71 -16.03 -11.26
N GLY A 21 -18.42 -17.16 -11.14
CA GLY A 21 -17.83 -18.49 -11.29
C GLY A 21 -18.45 -19.31 -12.42
N TRP A 22 -18.41 -20.62 -12.25
CA TRP A 22 -19.05 -21.57 -13.15
C TRP A 22 -20.51 -21.18 -13.43
N MET A 23 -20.97 -21.37 -14.68
CA MET A 23 -22.31 -20.99 -15.14
C MET A 23 -22.70 -19.52 -14.91
N GLY A 24 -21.72 -18.64 -14.67
CA GLY A 24 -21.97 -17.22 -14.43
C GLY A 24 -22.61 -16.91 -13.09
N TYR A 25 -22.59 -17.85 -12.12
CA TYR A 25 -23.12 -17.59 -10.79
C TYR A 25 -22.34 -16.45 -10.11
N PRO A 26 -23.02 -15.37 -9.67
CA PRO A 26 -22.37 -14.25 -9.02
C PRO A 26 -21.98 -14.62 -7.58
N MET A 27 -20.83 -14.12 -7.14
CA MET A 27 -20.33 -14.22 -5.78
C MET A 27 -19.69 -12.88 -5.37
N GLN A 28 -19.43 -12.70 -4.08
CA GLN A 28 -18.79 -11.49 -3.56
C GLN A 28 -17.70 -11.85 -2.56
N ILE A 29 -16.59 -11.11 -2.62
CA ILE A 29 -15.58 -11.08 -1.57
C ILE A 29 -15.65 -9.70 -0.90
N LYS A 30 -15.86 -9.67 0.41
CA LYS A 30 -15.84 -8.45 1.20
C LYS A 30 -14.58 -8.43 2.05
N ILE A 31 -13.80 -7.36 1.95
CA ILE A 31 -12.57 -7.17 2.72
C ILE A 31 -12.78 -5.96 3.61
N ASN A 32 -12.46 -6.14 4.90
CA ASN A 32 -12.35 -5.03 5.85
C ASN A 32 -10.91 -4.97 6.36
N PHE A 33 -10.22 -3.89 6.02
CA PHE A 33 -8.83 -3.65 6.39
C PHE A 33 -8.76 -2.60 7.49
N LEU A 34 -8.54 -3.05 8.73
CA LEU A 34 -8.29 -2.17 9.87
C LEU A 34 -6.80 -2.16 10.17
N CYS A 35 -6.20 -0.98 10.12
CA CYS A 35 -4.78 -0.82 10.37
C CYS A 35 -4.47 0.54 10.98
N ARG A 36 -3.22 0.75 11.38
CA ARG A 36 -2.68 2.08 11.65
C ARG A 36 -1.82 2.49 10.46
N ASP A 37 -2.16 3.59 9.80
CA ASP A 37 -1.43 4.01 8.61
C ASP A 37 0.03 4.32 8.93
N SER A 38 0.28 4.97 10.07
CA SER A 38 1.62 5.36 10.47
C SER A 38 2.55 4.17 10.72
N ILE A 39 2.06 3.08 11.35
CA ILE A 39 2.92 1.92 11.64
C ILE A 39 3.23 1.11 10.38
N LEU A 40 2.33 1.11 9.38
CA LEU A 40 2.58 0.46 8.10
C LEU A 40 3.54 1.28 7.22
N ALA A 41 3.47 2.62 7.30
CA ALA A 41 4.31 3.51 6.51
C ALA A 41 5.73 3.69 7.08
N ALA A 42 5.88 3.74 8.41
CA ALA A 42 7.16 4.00 9.07
C ALA A 42 8.34 3.12 8.61
N PRO A 43 8.22 1.77 8.56
CA PRO A 43 9.32 0.93 8.09
C PRO A 43 9.62 1.13 6.60
N LEU A 44 8.61 1.39 5.77
CA LEU A 44 8.81 1.64 4.33
C LEU A 44 9.63 2.92 4.10
N CYS A 45 9.42 3.96 4.91
CA CYS A 45 10.25 5.17 4.87
C CYS A 45 11.72 4.88 5.20
N LEU A 46 11.98 4.04 6.20
CA LEU A 46 13.34 3.63 6.55
C LEU A 46 13.99 2.83 5.42
N ASP A 47 13.27 1.85 4.87
CA ASP A 47 13.74 1.03 3.75
C ASP A 47 14.08 1.88 2.52
N LEU A 48 13.21 2.83 2.17
CA LEU A 48 13.46 3.76 1.05
C LEU A 48 14.73 4.59 1.27
N CYS A 49 14.93 5.14 2.47
CA CYS A 49 16.15 5.89 2.80
C CYS A 49 17.40 5.02 2.64
N LEU A 50 17.39 3.80 3.19
CA LEU A 50 18.53 2.88 3.12
C LEU A 50 18.83 2.43 1.68
N LEU A 51 17.80 2.11 0.91
CA LEU A 51 17.95 1.63 -0.47
C LEU A 51 18.38 2.74 -1.43
N ILE A 52 17.92 3.99 -1.22
CA ILE A 52 18.35 5.14 -2.01
C ILE A 52 19.81 5.49 -1.69
N ASP A 53 20.21 5.48 -0.42
CA ASP A 53 21.61 5.69 -0.02
C ASP A 53 22.53 4.61 -0.64
N LEU A 54 22.12 3.34 -0.61
CA LEU A 54 22.86 2.26 -1.28
C LEU A 54 22.94 2.49 -2.80
N ALA A 55 21.86 2.93 -3.44
CA ALA A 55 21.86 3.23 -4.87
C ALA A 55 22.85 4.36 -5.21
N ALA A 56 22.88 5.42 -4.39
CA ALA A 56 23.81 6.53 -4.54
C ALA A 56 25.27 6.09 -4.38
N ARG A 57 25.58 5.27 -3.36
CA ARG A 57 26.93 4.71 -3.15
C ARG A 57 27.39 3.81 -4.30
N ASN A 58 26.45 3.16 -4.98
CA ASN A 58 26.70 2.36 -6.18
C ASN A 58 26.72 3.20 -7.48
N GLY A 59 26.76 4.54 -7.38
CA GLY A 59 26.83 5.43 -8.54
C GLY A 59 25.56 5.47 -9.39
N ARG A 60 24.41 5.03 -8.87
CA ARG A 60 23.14 5.05 -9.60
C ARG A 60 22.49 6.44 -9.51
N TYR A 61 21.91 6.88 -10.61
CA TYR A 61 21.23 8.18 -10.73
C TYR A 61 19.92 8.03 -11.52
N GLY A 62 19.07 9.06 -11.46
CA GLY A 62 17.75 9.06 -12.10
C GLY A 62 16.74 8.15 -11.40
N THR A 63 15.67 7.77 -12.10
CA THR A 63 14.57 6.97 -11.56
C THR A 63 15.03 5.56 -11.17
N GLN A 64 14.95 5.24 -9.88
CA GLN A 64 15.30 3.94 -9.33
C GLN A 64 14.13 2.95 -9.47
N ARG A 65 13.92 2.38 -10.65
CA ARG A 65 12.76 1.50 -10.96
C ARG A 65 12.58 0.31 -10.01
N PHE A 66 13.65 -0.18 -9.38
CA PHE A 66 13.56 -1.29 -8.42
C PHE A 66 12.81 -0.92 -7.13
N LEU A 67 12.60 0.37 -6.86
CA LEU A 67 11.80 0.87 -5.74
C LEU A 67 10.30 0.95 -6.06
N SER A 68 9.86 0.53 -7.25
CA SER A 68 8.45 0.61 -7.67
C SER A 68 7.48 -0.11 -6.73
N PHE A 69 7.97 -1.14 -6.04
CA PHE A 69 7.18 -1.91 -5.07
C PHE A 69 6.64 -1.06 -3.91
N PHE A 70 7.37 -0.01 -3.50
CA PHE A 70 7.02 0.80 -2.33
C PHE A 70 6.04 1.94 -2.65
N LEU A 71 5.76 2.20 -3.93
CA LEU A 71 5.03 3.38 -4.38
C LEU A 71 3.74 3.00 -5.08
N LYS A 72 2.64 3.69 -4.76
CA LYS A 72 1.34 3.49 -5.41
C LYS A 72 1.35 3.87 -6.89
N SER A 73 2.16 4.88 -7.24
CA SER A 73 2.34 5.39 -8.60
C SER A 73 3.84 5.45 -8.91
N PRO A 74 4.46 4.30 -9.22
CA PRO A 74 5.92 4.14 -9.34
C PRO A 74 6.55 4.75 -10.59
#